data_AF-A0A8S1JB85-F1
#
_entry.id   AF-A0A8S1JB85-F1
#
_cell.length_a   1.000
_cell.length_b   1.000
_cell.length_c   1.000
_cell.angle_alpha   90.00
_cell.angle_beta   90.00
_cell.angle_gamma   90.00
#
_symmetry.space_group_name_H-M   'P 1'
#
loop_
_entity.id
_entity.type
_entity.pdbx_description
1 polymer ?
#
loop_
_entity_poly.entity_id
_entity_poly.type
_entity_poly.pdbx_seq_one_letter_code
_entity_poly.pdbx_strand_id
1 'polypeptide(L)'
;MRPYLVDLWTVVNVALVIAMSYKLFSFALAEQDLGDVQLQSRCIEHKEMLRIVGNRRLEQRFWSGKDLDRANWYFLELLTYAAMVFSLASFYSDSIDDYIAWASPATFLLLWWKMMYYGQAFQNTGPLVIIIFQVLSDISFFLMLLLANFSGFTFAFHILFAGDRREICNSAEIGTEEGTNFCDAFGGWDRTLATVFVMMLGQFDLEPFFTSSHSAVAVSFLVIYLLLSAVLMLNLLIAIIGDSFDRVKRHETAHFLMGRARVIHDMESSLWSYQRRALRKKIGRYLYVLVPESQYATKSKHMWQGKIAEMEKVLREQTHQIDSKLQEMDEKLQDVDSKVECIKRSVTALVDSQTTAVNQ
;
A
#
# COMPACT_ATOMS: atom_id res chain seq x y z
N MET A 1 -19.90 41.28 -9.69
CA MET A 1 -19.99 39.98 -10.41
C MET A 1 -19.21 38.84 -9.75
N ARG A 2 -18.15 39.07 -8.94
CA ARG A 2 -17.43 38.00 -8.22
C ARG A 2 -18.22 37.22 -7.14
N PRO A 3 -19.18 37.78 -6.36
CA PRO A 3 -19.85 37.01 -5.31
C PRO A 3 -20.76 35.89 -5.86
N TYR A 4 -21.47 36.16 -6.97
CA TYR A 4 -22.38 35.17 -7.58
C TYR A 4 -21.68 33.96 -8.20
N LEU A 5 -20.42 34.09 -8.64
CA LEU A 5 -19.65 32.97 -9.19
C LEU A 5 -19.15 32.02 -8.09
N VAL A 6 -18.84 32.54 -6.90
CA VAL A 6 -18.41 31.74 -5.74
C VAL A 6 -19.60 31.02 -5.10
N ASP A 7 -20.77 31.66 -5.04
CA ASP A 7 -22.03 31.03 -4.61
C ASP A 7 -22.44 29.90 -5.56
N LEU A 8 -22.36 30.12 -6.87
CA LEU A 8 -22.64 29.07 -7.85
C LEU A 8 -21.62 27.94 -7.74
N TRP A 9 -20.34 28.24 -7.49
CA TRP A 9 -19.28 27.24 -7.40
C TRP A 9 -19.38 26.37 -6.15
N THR A 10 -19.68 26.94 -4.98
CA THR A 10 -19.89 26.18 -3.74
C THR A 10 -21.17 25.34 -3.81
N VAL A 11 -22.26 25.90 -4.34
CA VAL A 11 -23.52 25.16 -4.55
C VAL A 11 -23.34 24.05 -5.59
N VAL A 12 -22.61 24.30 -6.68
CA VAL A 12 -22.29 23.28 -7.69
C VAL A 12 -21.40 22.20 -7.11
N ASN A 13 -20.42 22.51 -6.25
CA ASN A 13 -19.57 21.52 -5.60
C ASN A 13 -20.32 20.67 -4.57
N VAL A 14 -21.15 21.29 -3.72
CA VAL A 14 -22.03 20.56 -2.78
C VAL A 14 -23.03 19.70 -3.55
N ALA A 15 -23.61 20.23 -4.64
CA ALA A 15 -24.50 19.48 -5.51
C ALA A 15 -23.77 18.37 -6.27
N LEU A 16 -22.51 18.55 -6.69
CA LEU A 16 -21.69 17.52 -7.35
C LEU A 16 -21.32 16.42 -6.37
N VAL A 17 -20.98 16.73 -5.13
CA VAL A 17 -20.70 15.74 -4.08
C VAL A 17 -21.98 14.96 -3.76
N ILE A 18 -23.12 15.63 -3.59
CA ILE A 18 -24.41 14.97 -3.33
C ILE A 18 -24.87 14.15 -4.56
N ALA A 19 -24.74 14.69 -5.77
CA ALA A 19 -25.14 14.01 -7.02
C ALA A 19 -24.20 12.87 -7.39
N MET A 20 -22.89 12.97 -7.13
CA MET A 20 -21.95 11.86 -7.24
C MET A 20 -22.27 10.80 -6.20
N SER A 21 -22.51 11.18 -4.94
CA SER A 21 -22.93 10.22 -3.90
C SER A 21 -24.21 9.47 -4.31
N TYR A 22 -25.19 10.18 -4.90
CA TYR A 22 -26.44 9.60 -5.36
C TYR A 22 -26.31 8.78 -6.66
N LYS A 23 -25.49 9.22 -7.63
CA LYS A 23 -25.20 8.47 -8.86
C LYS A 23 -24.33 7.24 -8.61
N LEU A 24 -23.37 7.33 -7.70
CA LEU A 24 -22.57 6.19 -7.25
C LEU A 24 -23.46 5.19 -6.51
N PHE A 25 -24.42 5.65 -5.72
CA PHE A 25 -25.44 4.80 -5.10
C PHE A 25 -26.39 4.16 -6.13
N SER A 26 -26.89 4.92 -7.12
CA SER A 26 -27.76 4.36 -8.17
C SER A 26 -27.03 3.43 -9.13
N PHE A 27 -25.76 3.71 -9.43
CA PHE A 27 -24.90 2.89 -10.28
C PHE A 27 -24.46 1.62 -9.55
N ALA A 28 -24.11 1.70 -8.27
CA ALA A 28 -23.84 0.53 -7.43
C ALA A 28 -25.08 -0.38 -7.30
N LEU A 29 -26.29 0.20 -7.24
CA LEU A 29 -27.55 -0.55 -7.30
C LEU A 29 -27.81 -1.15 -8.69
N ALA A 30 -27.49 -0.45 -9.78
CA ALA A 30 -27.64 -0.96 -11.16
C ALA A 30 -26.64 -2.07 -11.51
N GLU A 31 -25.43 -2.04 -10.94
CA GLU A 31 -24.42 -3.09 -11.10
C GLU A 31 -24.72 -4.32 -10.23
N GLN A 32 -25.56 -4.15 -9.19
CA GLN A 32 -26.10 -5.25 -8.39
C GLN A 32 -27.14 -6.08 -9.19
N ASP A 33 -27.95 -5.46 -10.04
CA ASP A 33 -28.94 -6.14 -10.90
C ASP A 33 -28.29 -7.02 -11.99
N LEU A 34 -27.10 -6.65 -12.51
CA LEU A 34 -26.37 -7.50 -13.45
C LEU A 34 -25.63 -8.67 -12.77
N GLY A 35 -25.24 -8.52 -11.50
CA GLY A 35 -24.55 -9.56 -10.73
C GLY A 35 -25.49 -10.60 -10.09
N ASP A 36 -26.75 -10.22 -9.83
CA ASP A 36 -27.72 -11.07 -9.12
C ASP A 36 -28.16 -12.30 -9.93
N VAL A 37 -28.06 -12.26 -11.26
CA VAL A 37 -28.38 -13.42 -12.12
C VAL A 37 -27.38 -14.58 -11.94
N GLN A 38 -26.15 -14.32 -11.46
CA GLN A 38 -25.18 -15.38 -11.18
C GLN A 38 -25.11 -15.81 -9.70
N LEU A 39 -25.40 -14.92 -8.75
CA LEU A 39 -25.30 -15.24 -7.32
C LEU A 39 -26.48 -16.06 -6.76
N GLN A 40 -27.64 -16.05 -7.43
CA GLN A 40 -28.83 -16.80 -6.98
C GLN A 40 -28.65 -18.33 -7.02
N SER A 41 -27.59 -18.84 -7.65
CA SER A 41 -27.29 -20.27 -7.77
C SER A 41 -26.54 -20.89 -6.58
N ARG A 42 -26.15 -20.11 -5.56
CA ARG A 42 -25.30 -20.59 -4.43
C ARG A 42 -25.94 -20.49 -3.04
N CYS A 43 -27.26 -20.52 -2.93
CA CYS A 43 -27.93 -20.74 -1.65
C CYS A 43 -27.80 -22.19 -1.20
N ILE A 44 -26.63 -22.55 -0.64
CA ILE A 44 -26.41 -23.82 0.05
C ILE A 44 -26.83 -23.68 1.52
N GLU A 45 -27.83 -24.50 1.85
CA GLU A 45 -28.26 -25.05 3.15
C GLU A 45 -28.02 -24.27 4.45
N HIS A 46 -29.13 -23.72 4.94
CA HIS A 46 -29.38 -22.94 6.15
C HIS A 46 -29.12 -23.66 7.49
N LYS A 47 -28.54 -24.87 7.53
CA LYS A 47 -28.45 -25.69 8.76
C LYS A 47 -27.06 -25.79 9.39
N GLU A 48 -25.98 -25.63 8.63
CA GLU A 48 -24.61 -25.67 9.20
C GLU A 48 -24.07 -24.29 9.64
N MET A 49 -24.65 -23.18 9.16
CA MET A 49 -24.16 -21.84 9.50
C MET A 49 -24.37 -21.42 10.97
N LEU A 50 -25.30 -22.04 11.69
CA LEU A 50 -25.54 -21.72 13.10
C LEU A 50 -24.41 -22.18 14.04
N ARG A 51 -23.48 -23.03 13.58
CA ARG A 51 -22.33 -23.46 14.39
C ARG A 51 -21.16 -22.47 14.40
N ILE A 52 -21.04 -21.61 13.40
CA ILE A 52 -19.94 -20.63 13.29
C ILE A 52 -20.27 -19.33 14.05
N VAL A 53 -21.55 -19.01 14.23
CA VAL A 53 -22.04 -17.81 14.95
C VAL A 53 -21.87 -17.92 16.48
N GLY A 54 -21.44 -19.07 17.00
CA GLY A 54 -21.33 -19.31 18.45
C GLY A 54 -20.12 -18.68 19.15
N ASN A 55 -19.14 -18.13 18.43
CA ASN A 55 -17.86 -17.74 19.04
C ASN A 55 -17.58 -16.23 18.92
N ARG A 56 -18.28 -15.42 19.74
CA ARG A 56 -18.04 -13.96 19.88
C ARG A 56 -16.57 -13.57 20.09
N ARG A 57 -15.74 -14.49 20.62
CA ARG A 57 -14.31 -14.26 20.83
C ARG A 57 -13.49 -14.22 19.53
N LEU A 58 -13.92 -14.91 18.46
CA LEU A 58 -13.23 -14.89 17.16
C LEU A 58 -13.58 -13.64 16.36
N GLU A 59 -14.85 -13.19 16.40
CA GLU A 59 -15.24 -11.87 15.86
C GLU A 59 -14.44 -10.75 16.54
N GLN A 60 -14.41 -10.72 17.87
CA GLN A 60 -13.67 -9.69 18.61
C GLN A 60 -12.18 -9.65 18.27
N ARG A 61 -11.52 -10.80 18.05
CA ARG A 61 -10.08 -10.84 17.73
C ARG A 61 -9.77 -10.44 16.29
N PHE A 62 -10.65 -10.75 15.33
CA PHE A 62 -10.48 -10.36 13.93
C PHE A 62 -10.73 -8.87 13.68
N TRP A 63 -11.69 -8.28 14.40
CA TRP A 63 -11.95 -6.84 14.35
C TRP A 63 -10.94 -6.03 15.18
N SER A 64 -10.47 -6.53 16.33
CA SER A 64 -9.58 -5.81 17.24
C SER A 64 -8.28 -5.27 16.64
N GLY A 65 -7.69 -5.95 15.65
CA GLY A 65 -6.49 -5.44 14.94
C GLY A 65 -6.80 -4.46 13.81
N LYS A 66 -8.01 -4.53 13.22
CA LYS A 66 -8.49 -3.69 12.12
C LYS A 66 -9.42 -2.55 12.57
N ASP A 67 -9.67 -2.45 13.88
CA ASP A 67 -10.43 -1.35 14.49
C ASP A 67 -9.61 -0.06 14.52
N LEU A 68 -8.27 -0.14 14.50
CA LEU A 68 -7.40 1.04 14.35
C LEU A 68 -7.55 1.68 12.97
N ASP A 69 -7.57 0.89 11.89
CA ASP A 69 -7.82 1.40 10.54
C ASP A 69 -9.20 2.06 10.47
N ARG A 70 -10.21 1.44 11.09
CA ARG A 70 -11.56 2.01 11.14
C ARG A 70 -11.61 3.31 11.93
N ALA A 71 -10.89 3.40 13.06
CA ALA A 71 -10.77 4.63 13.83
C ALA A 71 -10.08 5.74 13.02
N ASN A 72 -9.04 5.42 12.25
CA ASN A 72 -8.37 6.37 11.36
C ASN A 72 -9.32 6.93 10.29
N TRP A 73 -10.20 6.07 9.74
CA TRP A 73 -11.23 6.51 8.80
C TRP A 73 -12.26 7.44 9.43
N TYR A 74 -12.79 7.10 10.60
CA TYR A 74 -13.73 7.98 11.31
C TYR A 74 -13.10 9.32 11.70
N PHE A 75 -11.82 9.31 12.10
CA PHE A 75 -11.08 10.53 12.35
C PHE A 75 -10.98 11.40 11.09
N LEU A 76 -10.68 10.81 9.95
CA LEU A 76 -10.59 11.51 8.67
C LEU A 76 -11.96 12.04 8.21
N GLU A 77 -13.03 11.29 8.44
CA GLU A 77 -14.40 11.77 8.21
C GLU A 77 -14.77 12.95 9.10
N LEU A 78 -14.49 12.85 10.40
CA LEU A 78 -14.72 13.94 11.36
C LEU A 78 -13.92 15.18 10.97
N LEU A 79 -12.65 15.02 10.60
CA LEU A 79 -11.79 16.10 10.13
C LEU A 79 -12.36 16.76 8.88
N THR A 80 -12.86 15.97 7.93
CA THR A 80 -13.47 16.48 6.69
C THR A 80 -14.73 17.29 7.00
N TYR A 81 -15.62 16.78 7.86
CA TYR A 81 -16.83 17.51 8.26
C TYR A 81 -16.50 18.77 9.06
N ALA A 82 -15.53 18.70 9.98
CA ALA A 82 -15.06 19.87 10.73
C ALA A 82 -14.48 20.94 9.79
N ALA A 83 -13.66 20.54 8.80
CA ALA A 83 -13.11 21.45 7.80
C ALA A 83 -14.21 22.09 6.93
N MET A 84 -15.24 21.33 6.54
CA MET A 84 -16.40 21.86 5.83
C MET A 84 -17.20 22.87 6.66
N VAL A 85 -17.47 22.58 7.93
CA VAL A 85 -18.18 23.50 8.84
C VAL A 85 -17.37 24.75 9.08
N PHE A 86 -16.06 24.60 9.29
CA PHE A 86 -15.14 25.72 9.43
C PHE A 86 -15.09 26.59 8.15
N SER A 87 -15.18 25.96 6.98
CA SER A 87 -15.33 26.64 5.67
C SER A 87 -16.60 27.44 5.53
N LEU A 88 -17.72 26.86 5.95
CA LEU A 88 -18.97 27.57 5.92
C LEU A 88 -18.99 28.72 6.93
N ALA A 89 -18.54 28.49 8.17
CA ALA A 89 -18.52 29.51 9.23
C ALA A 89 -17.67 30.72 8.85
N SER A 90 -16.51 30.48 8.23
CA SER A 90 -15.59 31.55 7.84
C SER A 90 -16.05 32.32 6.60
N PHE A 91 -16.90 31.71 5.75
CA PHE A 91 -17.56 32.43 4.65
C PHE A 91 -18.55 33.49 5.16
N TYR A 92 -19.16 33.28 6.33
CA TYR A 92 -20.07 34.26 6.97
C TYR A 92 -19.33 35.31 7.82
N SER A 93 -18.01 35.18 7.99
CA SER A 93 -17.16 36.18 8.62
C SER A 93 -16.65 37.16 7.56
N ASP A 94 -16.61 38.47 7.86
CA ASP A 94 -16.10 39.52 6.95
C ASP A 94 -14.61 39.35 6.53
N SER A 95 -13.92 38.32 7.05
CA SER A 95 -12.53 37.96 6.77
C SER A 95 -12.40 36.95 5.60
N ILE A 96 -12.89 37.32 4.42
CA ILE A 96 -13.02 36.42 3.26
C ILE A 96 -11.67 36.13 2.57
N ASP A 97 -10.78 37.11 2.47
CA ASP A 97 -9.59 37.03 1.60
C ASP A 97 -8.49 36.10 2.13
N ASP A 98 -8.15 36.17 3.43
CA ASP A 98 -7.15 35.29 4.05
C ASP A 98 -7.69 33.85 4.25
N TYR A 99 -9.00 33.70 4.37
CA TYR A 99 -9.65 32.41 4.59
C TYR A 99 -9.65 31.51 3.35
N ILE A 100 -10.01 32.08 2.20
CA ILE A 100 -10.05 31.34 0.92
C ILE A 100 -8.66 30.81 0.56
N ALA A 101 -7.59 31.51 0.95
CA ALA A 101 -6.22 31.22 0.52
C ALA A 101 -5.69 29.83 0.96
N TRP A 102 -6.02 29.36 2.18
CA TRP A 102 -5.45 28.11 2.72
C TRP A 102 -6.49 27.07 3.12
N ALA A 103 -7.63 27.48 3.69
CA ALA A 103 -8.59 26.55 4.27
C ALA A 103 -9.49 25.88 3.21
N SER A 104 -9.82 26.61 2.14
CA SER A 104 -10.60 26.07 1.02
C SER A 104 -9.83 24.99 0.24
N PRO A 105 -8.54 25.19 -0.13
CA PRO A 105 -7.72 24.14 -0.74
C PRO A 105 -7.57 22.90 0.15
N ALA A 106 -7.34 23.08 1.45
CA ALA A 106 -7.21 21.97 2.39
C ALA A 106 -8.49 21.13 2.46
N THR A 107 -9.64 21.79 2.56
CA THR A 107 -10.95 21.11 2.57
C THR A 107 -11.20 20.35 1.27
N PHE A 108 -10.83 20.93 0.13
CA PHE A 108 -10.95 20.26 -1.17
C PHE A 108 -10.08 18.99 -1.24
N LEU A 109 -8.83 19.05 -0.78
CA LEU A 109 -7.94 17.88 -0.74
C LEU A 109 -8.49 16.76 0.18
N LEU A 110 -9.04 17.12 1.34
CA LEU A 110 -9.68 16.16 2.24
C LEU A 110 -10.91 15.50 1.58
N LEU A 111 -11.71 16.26 0.83
CA LEU A 111 -12.86 15.70 0.10
C LEU A 111 -12.43 14.76 -1.02
N TRP A 112 -11.34 15.07 -1.73
CA TRP A 112 -10.75 14.16 -2.72
C TRP A 112 -10.27 12.85 -2.08
N TRP A 113 -9.62 12.94 -0.92
CA TRP A 113 -9.23 11.76 -0.16
C TRP A 113 -10.43 10.92 0.28
N LYS A 114 -11.50 11.58 0.73
CA LYS A 114 -12.78 10.93 1.03
C LYS A 114 -13.43 10.30 -0.20
N MET A 115 -13.28 10.90 -1.38
CA MET A 115 -13.77 10.28 -2.61
C MET A 115 -13.08 8.94 -2.90
N MET A 116 -11.77 8.83 -2.63
CA MET A 116 -11.05 7.56 -2.74
C MET A 116 -11.64 6.49 -1.80
N TYR A 117 -12.12 6.87 -0.61
CA TYR A 117 -12.83 5.96 0.29
C TYR A 117 -14.12 5.38 -0.30
N TYR A 118 -14.83 6.07 -1.19
CA TYR A 118 -15.98 5.44 -1.86
C TYR A 118 -15.56 4.60 -3.07
N GLY A 119 -14.38 4.88 -3.63
CA GLY A 119 -13.76 4.12 -4.73
C GLY A 119 -13.53 2.63 -4.42
N GLN A 120 -13.43 2.24 -3.14
CA GLN A 120 -13.28 0.83 -2.70
C GLN A 120 -14.51 -0.06 -2.92
N ALA A 121 -15.69 0.52 -3.19
CA ALA A 121 -16.90 -0.27 -3.45
C ALA A 121 -16.97 -0.84 -4.89
N PHE A 122 -16.28 -0.22 -5.85
CA PHE A 122 -16.34 -0.61 -7.27
C PHE A 122 -15.34 -1.72 -7.59
N GLN A 123 -15.72 -2.62 -8.49
CA GLN A 123 -14.92 -3.80 -8.84
C GLN A 123 -13.57 -3.44 -9.47
N ASN A 124 -13.54 -2.38 -10.28
CA ASN A 124 -12.33 -2.00 -11.02
C ASN A 124 -11.37 -1.12 -10.19
N THR A 125 -11.90 -0.16 -9.44
CA THR A 125 -11.08 0.78 -8.67
C THR A 125 -10.78 0.28 -7.26
N GLY A 126 -11.66 -0.54 -6.69
CA GLY A 126 -11.60 -0.84 -5.28
C GLY A 126 -10.38 -1.63 -4.83
N PRO A 127 -9.97 -2.67 -5.57
CA PRO A 127 -8.73 -3.37 -5.27
C PRO A 127 -7.50 -2.47 -5.25
N LEU A 128 -7.40 -1.51 -6.20
CA LEU A 128 -6.29 -0.56 -6.28
C LEU A 128 -6.24 0.35 -5.04
N VAL A 129 -7.39 0.91 -4.67
CA VAL A 129 -7.51 1.80 -3.51
C VAL A 129 -7.10 1.08 -2.23
N ILE A 130 -7.56 -0.17 -2.04
CA ILE A 130 -7.25 -0.95 -0.84
C ILE A 130 -5.77 -1.29 -0.76
N ILE A 131 -5.14 -1.62 -1.90
CA ILE A 131 -3.69 -1.84 -1.96
C ILE A 131 -2.94 -0.58 -1.54
N ILE A 132 -3.30 0.60 -2.07
CA ILE A 132 -2.63 1.86 -1.72
C ILE A 132 -2.70 2.11 -0.21
N PHE A 133 -3.89 2.05 0.40
CA PHE A 133 -4.03 2.32 1.83
C PHE A 133 -3.29 1.32 2.72
N GLN A 134 -3.32 0.05 2.36
CA GLN A 134 -2.62 -0.99 3.11
C GLN A 134 -1.11 -0.82 3.01
N VAL A 135 -0.57 -0.58 1.81
CA VAL A 135 0.86 -0.32 1.59
C VAL A 135 1.31 0.93 2.35
N LEU A 136 0.53 2.02 2.32
CA LEU A 136 0.83 3.25 3.07
C LEU A 136 0.89 3.00 4.58
N SER A 137 -0.02 2.17 5.12
CA SER A 137 0.01 1.77 6.53
C SER A 137 1.27 0.97 6.85
N ASP A 138 1.65 0.05 5.97
CA ASP A 138 2.77 -0.86 6.19
C ASP A 138 4.14 -0.14 6.12
N ILE A 139 4.26 0.95 5.34
CA ILE A 139 5.49 1.77 5.28
C ILE A 139 5.55 2.89 6.34
N SER A 140 4.54 3.03 7.20
CA SER A 140 4.45 4.15 8.16
C SER A 140 5.63 4.23 9.13
N PHE A 141 6.11 3.09 9.64
CA PHE A 141 7.30 3.03 10.51
C PHE A 141 8.56 3.47 9.77
N PHE A 142 8.69 3.07 8.51
CA PHE A 142 9.79 3.50 7.66
C PHE A 142 9.72 5.02 7.40
N LEU A 143 8.52 5.55 7.12
CA LEU A 143 8.29 6.98 6.95
C LEU A 143 8.63 7.77 8.23
N MET A 144 8.41 7.21 9.42
CA MET A 144 8.82 7.84 10.67
C MET A 144 10.34 7.95 10.79
N LEU A 145 11.09 6.90 10.43
CA LEU A 145 12.55 6.94 10.37
C LEU A 145 13.05 7.94 9.32
N LEU A 146 12.37 7.99 8.17
CA LEU A 146 12.60 8.96 7.10
C LEU A 146 12.52 10.40 7.63
N LEU A 147 11.41 10.72 8.30
CA LEU A 147 11.12 12.04 8.85
C LEU A 147 12.06 12.41 10.00
N ALA A 148 12.48 11.44 10.82
CA ALA A 148 13.46 11.66 11.88
C ALA A 148 14.83 12.05 11.29
N ASN A 149 15.30 11.33 10.27
CA ASN A 149 16.52 11.67 9.55
C ASN A 149 16.43 13.06 8.89
N PHE A 150 15.34 13.30 8.15
CA PHE A 150 15.06 14.58 7.52
C PHE A 150 15.09 15.75 8.49
N SER A 151 14.35 15.63 9.60
CA SER A 151 14.26 16.70 10.60
C SER A 151 15.61 16.93 11.26
N GLY A 152 16.34 15.87 11.61
CA GLY A 152 17.68 15.95 12.22
C GLY A 152 18.67 16.74 11.36
N PHE A 153 18.74 16.44 10.06
CA PHE A 153 19.61 17.16 9.14
C PHE A 153 19.10 18.58 8.84
N THR A 154 17.79 18.81 8.81
CA THR A 154 17.21 20.16 8.71
C THR A 154 17.68 21.03 9.87
N PHE A 155 17.58 20.54 11.11
CA PHE A 155 18.10 21.27 12.28
C PHE A 155 19.62 21.47 12.21
N ALA A 156 20.37 20.44 11.81
CA ALA A 156 21.82 20.52 11.70
C ALA A 156 22.26 21.61 10.70
N PHE A 157 21.72 21.62 9.48
CA PHE A 157 22.04 22.66 8.48
C PHE A 157 21.53 24.03 8.90
N HIS A 158 20.33 24.11 9.50
CA HIS A 158 19.80 25.37 9.98
C HIS A 158 20.69 26.02 11.05
N ILE A 159 21.30 25.22 11.92
CA ILE A 159 22.25 25.69 12.94
C ILE A 159 23.61 25.99 12.32
N LEU A 160 24.12 25.10 11.46
CA LEU A 160 25.44 25.25 10.83
C LEU A 160 25.55 26.55 10.03
N PHE A 161 24.52 26.90 9.28
CA PHE A 161 24.48 28.12 8.46
C PHE A 161 23.95 29.35 9.19
N ALA A 162 23.78 29.31 10.51
CA ALA A 162 23.21 30.44 11.25
C ALA A 162 24.12 31.69 11.25
N GLY A 163 25.45 31.50 11.25
CA GLY A 163 26.42 32.59 11.11
C GLY A 163 26.42 33.17 9.70
N ASP A 164 26.64 32.31 8.71
CA ASP A 164 26.67 32.67 7.28
C ASP A 164 25.38 33.35 6.83
N ARG A 165 24.21 32.89 7.27
CA ARG A 165 22.93 33.56 6.98
C ARG A 165 22.88 35.00 7.49
N ARG A 166 23.47 35.30 8.65
CA ARG A 166 23.49 36.68 9.18
C ARG A 166 24.47 37.57 8.43
N GLU A 167 25.54 37.02 7.87
CA GLU A 167 26.53 37.82 7.14
C GLU A 167 26.13 37.98 5.67
N ILE A 168 25.78 36.89 5.00
CA ILE A 168 25.44 36.82 3.57
C ILE A 168 24.06 37.43 3.29
N CYS A 169 23.02 37.08 4.07
CA CYS A 169 21.67 37.56 3.77
C CYS A 169 21.39 39.00 4.21
N ASN A 170 22.17 39.53 5.16
CA ASN A 170 22.09 40.96 5.51
C ASN A 170 22.92 41.84 4.56
N SER A 171 23.90 41.28 3.86
CA SER A 171 24.70 42.01 2.85
C SER A 171 24.13 41.89 1.42
N ALA A 172 23.25 40.92 1.18
CA ALA A 172 22.59 40.68 -0.10
C ALA A 172 21.61 41.79 -0.56
N GLU A 173 21.39 42.85 0.22
CA GLU A 173 20.76 44.08 -0.31
C GLU A 173 21.61 44.74 -1.43
N ILE A 174 22.87 44.33 -1.59
CA ILE A 174 23.80 44.82 -2.63
C ILE A 174 24.00 43.76 -3.73
N GLY A 175 22.92 43.37 -4.42
CA GLY A 175 22.90 42.99 -5.85
C GLY A 175 23.91 41.99 -6.43
N THR A 176 24.55 41.10 -5.66
CA THR A 176 25.42 40.03 -6.19
C THR A 176 24.65 38.72 -6.33
N GLU A 177 24.65 38.15 -7.54
CA GLU A 177 23.93 36.90 -7.91
C GLU A 177 24.37 35.67 -7.06
N GLU A 178 25.56 35.69 -6.46
CA GLU A 178 26.06 34.59 -5.62
C GLU A 178 25.44 34.57 -4.20
N GLY A 179 25.04 35.73 -3.67
CA GLY A 179 24.41 35.84 -2.34
C GLY A 179 22.94 35.40 -2.33
N THR A 180 22.26 35.51 -3.47
CA THR A 180 20.84 35.17 -3.61
C THR A 180 20.59 33.68 -3.48
N ASN A 181 21.45 32.84 -4.08
CA ASN A 181 21.29 31.38 -4.08
C ASN A 181 21.38 30.79 -2.65
N PHE A 182 22.33 31.28 -1.84
CA PHE A 182 22.46 30.84 -0.45
C PHE A 182 21.25 31.23 0.40
N CYS A 183 20.77 32.46 0.27
CA CYS A 183 19.64 32.95 1.05
C CYS A 183 18.32 32.35 0.59
N ASP A 184 18.20 32.00 -0.69
CA ASP A 184 17.04 31.27 -1.20
C ASP A 184 16.99 29.84 -0.66
N ALA A 185 18.15 29.20 -0.50
CA ALA A 185 18.26 27.84 0.03
C ALA A 185 18.16 27.77 1.58
N PHE A 186 18.84 28.67 2.29
CA PHE A 186 19.05 28.58 3.74
C PHE A 186 18.69 29.85 4.52
N GLY A 187 18.10 30.87 3.89
CA GLY A 187 17.78 32.17 4.51
C GLY A 187 16.74 32.13 5.64
N GLY A 188 15.99 31.04 5.77
CA GLY A 188 14.98 30.85 6.80
C GLY A 188 14.80 29.38 7.18
N TRP A 189 14.02 29.12 8.23
CA TRP A 189 13.67 27.74 8.63
C TRP A 189 12.85 27.04 7.54
N ASP A 190 11.85 27.72 7.00
CA ASP A 190 11.01 27.29 5.88
C ASP A 190 11.82 26.96 4.63
N ARG A 191 12.76 27.84 4.26
CA ARG A 191 13.68 27.64 3.12
C ARG A 191 14.61 26.46 3.37
N THR A 192 15.22 26.38 4.56
CA THR A 192 16.09 25.25 4.93
C THR A 192 15.32 23.93 4.86
N LEU A 193 14.10 23.88 5.40
CA LEU A 193 13.23 22.71 5.38
C LEU A 193 12.90 22.28 3.93
N ALA A 194 12.54 23.24 3.07
CA ALA A 194 12.24 22.99 1.67
C ALA A 194 13.48 22.51 0.91
N THR A 195 14.63 23.16 1.08
CA THR A 195 15.89 22.78 0.44
C THR A 195 16.29 21.36 0.84
N VAL A 196 16.27 21.03 2.14
CA VAL A 196 16.60 19.66 2.60
C VAL A 196 15.59 18.65 2.05
N PHE A 197 14.31 18.99 1.91
CA PHE A 197 13.33 18.08 1.32
C PHE A 197 13.60 17.83 -0.17
N VAL A 198 13.92 18.88 -0.92
CA VAL A 198 14.24 18.76 -2.36
C VAL A 198 15.56 18.00 -2.57
N MET A 199 16.55 18.20 -1.68
CA MET A 199 17.78 17.40 -1.64
C MET A 199 17.49 15.92 -1.40
N MET A 200 16.51 15.57 -0.56
CA MET A 200 16.06 14.19 -0.37
C MET A 200 15.60 13.54 -1.68
N LEU A 201 14.92 14.32 -2.54
CA LEU A 201 14.42 13.87 -3.84
C LEU A 201 15.52 13.78 -4.91
N GLY A 202 16.76 14.11 -4.57
CA GLY A 202 17.92 14.04 -5.46
C GLY A 202 18.21 15.33 -6.22
N GLN A 203 17.48 16.42 -5.94
CA GLN A 203 17.76 17.74 -6.49
C GLN A 203 18.55 18.54 -5.46
N PHE A 204 19.83 18.79 -5.70
CA PHE A 204 20.68 19.54 -4.79
C PHE A 204 21.56 20.52 -5.54
N ASP A 205 21.78 21.67 -4.92
CA ASP A 205 22.77 22.66 -5.33
C ASP A 205 23.92 22.64 -4.32
N LEU A 206 25.14 22.58 -4.84
CA LEU A 206 26.37 22.50 -4.03
C LEU A 206 26.95 23.87 -3.71
N GLU A 207 26.58 24.91 -4.47
CA GLU A 207 27.12 26.24 -4.32
C GLU A 207 26.99 26.78 -2.89
N PRO A 208 25.83 26.67 -2.21
CA PRO A 208 25.67 27.14 -0.83
C PRO A 208 26.57 26.42 0.19
N PHE A 209 26.97 25.18 -0.09
CA PHE A 209 27.82 24.40 0.81
C PHE A 209 29.29 24.79 0.66
N PHE A 210 29.73 25.17 -0.54
CA PHE A 210 31.10 25.61 -0.78
C PHE A 210 31.36 27.05 -0.35
N THR A 211 30.36 27.93 -0.42
CA THR A 211 30.46 29.34 -0.02
C THR A 211 30.36 29.55 1.50
N SER A 212 29.96 28.52 2.25
CA SER A 212 29.85 28.57 3.71
C SER A 212 31.20 28.72 4.43
N SER A 213 31.21 29.41 5.58
CA SER A 213 32.41 29.61 6.40
C SER A 213 33.04 28.30 6.87
N HIS A 214 32.23 27.25 6.98
CA HIS A 214 32.65 25.92 7.38
C HIS A 214 32.39 24.88 6.28
N SER A 215 32.83 25.20 5.06
CA SER A 215 32.62 24.37 3.86
C SER A 215 33.02 22.90 4.05
N ALA A 216 34.14 22.59 4.72
CA ALA A 216 34.55 21.21 4.99
C ALA A 216 33.52 20.44 5.84
N VAL A 217 32.93 21.07 6.86
CA VAL A 217 31.91 20.45 7.72
C VAL A 217 30.58 20.35 6.99
N ALA A 218 30.21 21.41 6.26
CA ALA A 218 28.99 21.46 5.47
C ALA A 218 28.94 20.37 4.39
N VAL A 219 30.03 20.22 3.63
CA VAL A 219 30.18 19.17 2.60
C VAL A 219 30.20 17.78 3.26
N SER A 220 30.85 17.61 4.41
CA SER A 220 30.84 16.33 5.13
C SER A 220 29.43 15.92 5.54
N PHE A 221 28.65 16.85 6.10
CA PHE A 221 27.27 16.60 6.50
C PHE A 221 26.37 16.35 5.30
N LEU A 222 26.60 17.05 4.18
CA LEU A 222 25.91 16.82 2.92
C LEU A 222 26.17 15.40 2.39
N VAL A 223 27.43 14.96 2.35
CA VAL A 223 27.77 13.60 1.87
C VAL A 223 27.14 12.54 2.75
N ILE A 224 27.18 12.71 4.08
CA ILE A 224 26.52 11.78 5.01
C ILE A 224 25.00 11.79 4.78
N TYR A 225 24.40 12.96 4.64
CA TYR A 225 22.97 13.11 4.37
C TYR A 225 22.56 12.43 3.06
N LEU A 226 23.32 12.62 1.98
CA LEU A 226 23.06 12.00 0.68
C LEU A 226 23.27 10.48 0.72
N LEU A 227 24.30 9.99 1.42
CA LEU A 227 24.52 8.55 1.58
C LEU A 227 23.40 7.90 2.39
N LEU A 228 23.02 8.50 3.53
CA LEU A 228 21.91 8.01 4.34
C LEU A 228 20.58 8.12 3.57
N SER A 229 20.36 9.20 2.83
CA SER A 229 19.12 9.38 2.06
C SER A 229 19.04 8.42 0.87
N ALA A 230 20.11 8.28 0.09
CA ALA A 230 20.15 7.37 -1.06
C ALA A 230 20.09 5.90 -0.66
N VAL A 231 20.79 5.50 0.40
CA VAL A 231 20.83 4.09 0.87
C VAL A 231 19.59 3.74 1.67
N LEU A 232 19.13 4.60 2.58
CA LEU A 232 17.99 4.28 3.46
C LEU A 232 16.64 4.59 2.82
N MET A 233 16.49 5.63 1.98
CA MET A 233 15.16 6.17 1.66
C MET A 233 14.51 5.59 0.42
N LEU A 234 15.26 5.35 -0.66
CA LEU A 234 14.66 4.86 -1.90
C LEU A 234 14.81 3.34 -2.06
N ASN A 235 16.02 2.83 -1.82
CA ASN A 235 16.32 1.42 -2.10
C ASN A 235 15.60 0.47 -1.12
N LEU A 236 15.56 0.81 0.17
CA LEU A 236 14.84 0.01 1.16
C LEU A 236 13.32 0.21 1.04
N LEU A 237 12.86 1.42 0.72
CA LEU A 237 11.43 1.70 0.53
C LEU A 237 10.85 0.90 -0.63
N ILE A 238 11.55 0.83 -1.76
CA ILE A 238 11.11 0.06 -2.92
C ILE A 238 10.99 -1.42 -2.56
N ALA A 239 11.95 -1.97 -1.79
CA ALA A 239 11.89 -3.35 -1.33
C ALA A 239 10.66 -3.62 -0.45
N ILE A 240 10.42 -2.76 0.55
CA ILE A 240 9.28 -2.89 1.47
C ILE A 240 7.94 -2.72 0.73
N ILE A 241 7.84 -1.74 -0.18
CA ILE A 241 6.64 -1.53 -1.01
C ILE A 241 6.39 -2.75 -1.88
N GLY A 242 7.42 -3.35 -2.49
CA GLY A 242 7.31 -4.56 -3.30
C GLY A 242 6.73 -5.74 -2.52
N ASP A 243 7.31 -6.04 -1.36
CA ASP A 243 6.84 -7.12 -0.49
C ASP A 243 5.43 -6.86 0.05
N SER A 244 5.12 -5.61 0.37
CA SER A 244 3.81 -5.20 0.82
C SER A 244 2.76 -5.31 -0.28
N PHE A 245 3.07 -4.82 -1.48
CA PHE A 245 2.22 -4.91 -2.66
C PHE A 245 1.89 -6.37 -2.97
N ASP A 246 2.89 -7.24 -3.02
CA ASP A 246 2.70 -8.67 -3.31
C ASP A 246 1.90 -9.38 -2.21
N ARG A 247 2.06 -9.00 -0.94
CA ARG A 247 1.27 -9.55 0.18
C ARG A 247 -0.22 -9.18 0.06
N VAL A 248 -0.52 -7.93 -0.26
CA VAL A 248 -1.91 -7.46 -0.38
C VAL A 248 -2.54 -8.00 -1.65
N LYS A 249 -1.80 -8.04 -2.76
CA LYS A 249 -2.27 -8.54 -4.03
C LYS A 249 -2.62 -10.03 -3.98
N ARG A 250 -1.91 -10.83 -3.19
CA ARG A 250 -2.26 -12.25 -2.94
C ARG A 250 -3.65 -12.46 -2.33
N HIS A 251 -4.15 -11.50 -1.56
CA HIS A 251 -5.44 -11.58 -0.86
C HIS A 251 -6.43 -10.51 -1.37
N GLU A 252 -6.23 -10.03 -2.60
CA GLU A 252 -6.95 -8.89 -3.18
C GLU A 252 -8.47 -9.07 -3.13
N THR A 253 -8.98 -10.27 -3.42
CA THR A 253 -10.41 -10.59 -3.43
C THR A 253 -11.02 -10.49 -2.04
N ALA A 254 -10.36 -11.02 -1.01
CA ALA A 254 -10.80 -10.95 0.37
C ALA A 254 -10.78 -9.50 0.88
N HIS A 255 -9.72 -8.76 0.57
CA HIS A 255 -9.60 -7.33 0.89
C HIS A 255 -10.70 -6.51 0.21
N PHE A 256 -10.96 -6.74 -1.08
CA PHE A 256 -12.01 -6.08 -1.83
C PHE A 256 -13.40 -6.35 -1.25
N LEU A 257 -13.76 -7.61 -1.01
CA LEU A 257 -15.06 -7.97 -0.43
C LEU A 257 -15.25 -7.33 0.96
N MET A 258 -14.20 -7.29 1.77
CA MET A 258 -14.22 -6.65 3.08
C MET A 258 -14.40 -5.13 2.97
N GLY A 259 -13.68 -4.47 2.05
CA GLY A 259 -13.82 -3.03 1.79
C GLY A 259 -15.22 -2.67 1.30
N ARG A 260 -15.76 -3.46 0.36
CA ARG A 260 -17.12 -3.28 -0.14
C ARG A 260 -18.18 -3.48 0.94
N ALA A 261 -18.05 -4.51 1.78
CA ALA A 261 -18.94 -4.74 2.91
C ALA A 261 -18.90 -3.59 3.93
N ARG A 262 -17.73 -2.99 4.15
CA ARG A 262 -17.56 -1.81 5.03
C ARG A 262 -18.30 -0.60 4.48
N VAL A 263 -18.08 -0.25 3.21
CA VAL A 263 -18.77 0.90 2.59
C VAL A 263 -20.29 0.71 2.61
N ILE A 264 -20.78 -0.49 2.33
CA ILE A 264 -22.22 -0.82 2.41
C ILE A 264 -22.73 -0.61 3.84
N HIS A 265 -22.00 -1.12 4.85
CA HIS A 265 -22.37 -0.95 6.24
C HIS A 265 -22.45 0.53 6.66
N ASP A 266 -21.49 1.35 6.23
CA ASP A 266 -21.45 2.78 6.54
C ASP A 266 -22.57 3.56 5.84
N MET A 267 -22.88 3.19 4.59
CA MET A 267 -24.03 3.74 3.87
C MET A 267 -25.34 3.37 4.55
N GLU A 268 -25.51 2.13 4.99
CA GLU A 268 -26.73 1.71 5.70
C GLU A 268 -26.86 2.31 7.09
N SER A 269 -25.74 2.49 7.79
CA SER A 269 -25.69 3.07 9.13
C SER A 269 -26.08 4.56 9.12
N SER A 270 -25.79 5.26 8.01
CA SER A 270 -26.17 6.67 7.78
C SER A 270 -27.61 6.89 7.28
N LEU A 271 -28.33 5.85 6.85
CA LEU A 271 -29.74 5.96 6.44
C LEU A 271 -30.65 6.33 7.62
N TRP A 272 -31.62 7.23 7.36
CA TRP A 272 -32.69 7.53 8.32
C TRP A 272 -33.56 6.28 8.57
N SER A 273 -34.18 6.18 9.74
CA SER A 273 -34.99 5.03 10.18
C SER A 273 -36.07 4.61 9.17
N TYR A 274 -36.64 5.55 8.42
CA TYR A 274 -37.64 5.34 7.38
C TYR A 274 -37.02 4.69 6.14
N GLN A 275 -35.91 5.24 5.63
CA GLN A 275 -35.16 4.70 4.50
C GLN A 275 -34.64 3.29 4.81
N ARG A 276 -34.10 3.09 6.02
CA ARG A 276 -33.65 1.76 6.48
C ARG A 276 -34.80 0.74 6.53
N ARG A 277 -36.00 1.15 6.95
CA ARG A 277 -37.20 0.29 6.92
C ARG A 277 -37.63 -0.03 5.49
N ALA A 278 -37.60 0.95 4.58
CA ALA A 278 -37.93 0.76 3.18
C ALA A 278 -36.94 -0.19 2.47
N LEU A 279 -35.64 -0.01 2.73
CA LEU A 279 -34.58 -0.88 2.22
C LEU A 279 -34.74 -2.32 2.71
N ARG A 280 -34.96 -2.49 4.02
CA ARG A 280 -35.23 -3.82 4.63
C ARG A 280 -36.46 -4.50 4.05
N LYS A 281 -37.49 -3.74 3.64
CA LYS A 281 -38.67 -4.30 2.97
C LYS A 281 -38.36 -4.78 1.55
N LYS A 282 -37.47 -4.09 0.82
CA LYS A 282 -37.07 -4.47 -0.55
C LYS A 282 -36.10 -5.65 -0.58
N ILE A 283 -35.05 -5.60 0.23
CA ILE A 283 -33.92 -6.54 0.16
C ILE A 283 -34.07 -7.70 1.17
N GLY A 284 -34.94 -7.55 2.18
CA GLY A 284 -35.06 -8.50 3.27
C GLY A 284 -33.93 -8.37 4.31
N ARG A 285 -33.81 -9.35 5.21
CA ARG A 285 -32.65 -9.46 6.11
C ARG A 285 -31.60 -10.31 5.42
N TYR A 286 -30.40 -9.76 5.25
CA TYR A 286 -29.22 -10.47 4.74
C TYR A 286 -28.17 -10.57 5.84
N LEU A 287 -27.40 -11.66 5.80
CA LEU A 287 -26.25 -11.89 6.65
C LEU A 287 -25.04 -12.06 5.74
N TYR A 288 -24.07 -11.15 5.86
CA TYR A 288 -22.79 -11.32 5.19
C TYR A 288 -21.98 -12.38 5.95
N VAL A 289 -21.74 -13.52 5.30
CA VAL A 289 -20.92 -14.60 5.86
C VAL A 289 -19.62 -14.65 5.09
N LEU A 290 -18.53 -14.35 5.79
CA LEU A 290 -17.19 -14.51 5.27
C LEU A 290 -16.82 -16.00 5.39
N VAL A 291 -16.49 -16.61 4.26
CA VAL A 291 -16.08 -18.01 4.18
C VAL A 291 -14.58 -18.05 3.94
N PRO A 292 -13.81 -18.89 4.68
CA PRO A 292 -12.37 -18.97 4.51
C PRO A 292 -11.99 -19.42 3.09
N GLU A 293 -10.98 -18.78 2.53
CA GLU A 293 -10.50 -19.02 1.16
C GLU A 293 -10.08 -20.48 0.91
N SER A 294 -9.65 -21.20 1.96
CA SER A 294 -9.32 -22.63 1.89
C SER A 294 -10.47 -23.50 1.38
N GLN A 295 -11.73 -23.08 1.52
CA GLN A 295 -12.89 -23.80 0.96
C GLN A 295 -13.09 -23.57 -0.55
N TYR A 296 -12.47 -22.54 -1.14
CA TYR A 296 -12.56 -22.22 -2.58
C TYR A 296 -11.28 -22.53 -3.38
N ALA A 297 -10.15 -22.76 -2.70
CA ALA A 297 -8.85 -23.04 -3.32
C ALA A 297 -8.87 -24.23 -4.30
N THR A 298 -9.81 -25.17 -4.16
CA THR A 298 -9.96 -26.32 -5.06
C THR A 298 -10.54 -25.96 -6.45
N LYS A 299 -11.14 -24.76 -6.63
CA LYS A 299 -11.77 -24.35 -7.90
C LYS A 299 -11.09 -23.19 -8.64
N SER A 300 -10.17 -22.46 -8.02
CA SER A 300 -9.53 -21.30 -8.65
C SER A 300 -8.09 -21.60 -9.08
N LYS A 301 -7.94 -22.44 -10.11
CA LYS A 301 -6.64 -22.85 -10.67
C LYS A 301 -5.93 -21.74 -11.49
N HIS A 302 -6.53 -20.55 -11.60
CA HIS A 302 -6.03 -19.45 -12.42
C HIS A 302 -5.75 -18.14 -11.65
N MET A 303 -5.82 -18.15 -10.31
CA MET A 303 -5.54 -16.92 -9.54
C MET A 303 -4.04 -16.74 -9.36
N TRP A 304 -3.50 -15.62 -9.85
CA TRP A 304 -2.10 -15.21 -9.75
C TRP A 304 -1.63 -15.26 -8.29
N GLN A 305 -0.71 -16.17 -7.96
CA GLN A 305 -0.16 -16.32 -6.60
C GLN A 305 1.09 -15.47 -6.35
N GLY A 306 1.44 -14.59 -7.29
CA GLY A 306 2.69 -13.81 -7.29
C GLY A 306 3.80 -14.49 -8.10
N LYS A 307 4.74 -13.69 -8.63
CA LYS A 307 5.86 -14.20 -9.46
C LYS A 307 6.73 -15.21 -8.70
N ILE A 308 6.97 -14.98 -7.41
CA ILE A 308 7.83 -15.83 -6.58
C ILE A 308 7.14 -17.16 -6.26
N ALA A 309 5.83 -17.17 -5.98
CA ALA A 309 5.10 -18.41 -5.69
C ALA A 309 4.96 -19.30 -6.93
N GLU A 310 4.74 -18.70 -8.12
CA GLU A 310 4.75 -19.46 -9.37
C GLU A 310 6.14 -20.03 -9.65
N MET A 311 7.19 -19.23 -9.42
CA MET A 311 8.57 -19.68 -9.58
C MET A 311 8.92 -20.80 -8.58
N GLU A 312 8.44 -20.72 -7.33
CA GLU A 312 8.60 -21.75 -6.31
C GLU A 312 7.88 -23.05 -6.69
N LYS A 313 6.69 -22.96 -7.29
CA LYS A 313 5.96 -24.12 -7.79
C LYS A 313 6.69 -24.80 -8.95
N VAL A 314 7.17 -24.01 -9.92
CA VAL A 314 7.99 -24.50 -11.03
C VAL A 314 9.27 -25.14 -10.51
N LEU A 315 9.93 -24.51 -9.52
CA LEU A 315 11.09 -25.06 -8.83
C LEU A 315 10.77 -26.41 -8.17
N ARG A 316 9.66 -26.53 -7.44
CA ARG A 316 9.24 -27.80 -6.80
C ARG A 316 8.94 -28.89 -7.82
N GLU A 317 8.28 -28.56 -8.94
CA GLU A 317 8.04 -29.51 -10.03
C GLU A 317 9.36 -29.97 -10.68
N GLN A 318 10.30 -29.05 -10.91
CA GLN A 318 11.64 -29.39 -11.41
C GLN A 318 12.43 -30.24 -10.41
N THR A 319 12.40 -29.92 -9.11
CA THR A 319 13.03 -30.72 -8.06
C THR A 319 12.45 -32.14 -8.03
N HIS A 320 11.12 -32.29 -8.09
CA HIS A 320 10.48 -33.61 -8.15
C HIS A 320 10.88 -34.40 -9.40
N GLN A 321 10.98 -33.74 -10.56
CA GLN A 321 11.45 -34.38 -11.79
C GLN A 321 12.92 -34.82 -11.67
N ILE A 322 13.78 -34.00 -11.07
CA ILE A 322 15.18 -34.33 -10.82
C ILE A 322 15.28 -35.53 -9.87
N ASP A 323 14.55 -35.53 -8.76
CA ASP A 323 14.54 -36.64 -7.79
C ASP A 323 14.06 -37.94 -8.43
N SER A 324 13.01 -37.90 -9.26
CA SER A 324 12.53 -39.09 -9.97
C SER A 324 13.55 -39.63 -10.96
N LYS A 325 14.28 -38.75 -11.66
CA LYS A 325 15.34 -39.15 -12.59
C LYS A 325 16.57 -39.68 -11.86
N LEU A 326 16.90 -39.12 -10.69
CA LEU A 326 17.96 -39.64 -9.83
C LEU A 326 17.63 -41.05 -9.34
N GLN A 327 16.39 -41.30 -8.90
CA GLN A 327 15.95 -42.64 -8.50
C GLN A 327 16.03 -43.64 -9.67
N GLU A 328 15.55 -43.26 -10.86
CA GLU A 328 15.64 -44.11 -12.06
C GLU A 328 17.11 -44.39 -12.45
N MET A 329 17.99 -43.41 -12.27
CA MET A 329 19.41 -43.54 -12.57
C MET A 329 20.13 -44.44 -11.54
N ASP A 330 19.80 -44.33 -10.26
CA ASP A 330 20.30 -45.21 -9.20
C ASP A 330 19.87 -46.67 -9.41
N GLU A 331 18.62 -46.91 -9.82
CA GLU A 331 18.15 -48.26 -10.17
C GLU A 331 18.93 -48.85 -11.35
N LYS A 332 19.19 -48.06 -12.40
CA LYS A 332 20.01 -48.49 -13.53
C LYS A 332 21.47 -48.74 -13.14
N LEU A 333 22.02 -47.93 -12.22
CA LEU A 333 23.37 -48.13 -11.68
C LEU A 333 23.45 -49.44 -10.89
N GLN A 334 22.47 -49.76 -10.05
CA GLN A 334 22.40 -51.04 -9.34
C GLN A 334 22.26 -52.24 -10.28
N ASP A 335 21.46 -52.12 -11.34
CA ASP A 335 21.35 -53.17 -12.37
C ASP A 335 22.69 -53.39 -13.08
N VAL A 336 23.40 -52.32 -13.45
CA VAL A 336 24.73 -52.41 -14.05
C VAL A 336 25.74 -53.05 -13.09
N ASP A 337 25.79 -52.63 -11.83
CA ASP A 337 26.68 -53.22 -10.82
C ASP A 337 26.40 -54.72 -10.63
N SER A 338 25.13 -55.13 -10.62
CA SER A 338 24.75 -56.53 -10.51
C SER A 338 25.21 -57.36 -11.73
N LYS A 339 25.12 -56.80 -12.94
CA LYS A 339 25.60 -57.43 -14.18
C LYS A 339 27.12 -57.52 -14.20
N VAL A 340 27.82 -56.48 -13.73
CA VAL A 340 29.29 -56.47 -13.62
C VAL A 340 29.76 -57.55 -12.64
N GLU A 341 29.13 -57.67 -11.47
CA GLU A 341 29.46 -58.74 -10.50
C GLU A 341 29.13 -60.14 -11.05
N CYS A 342 28.05 -60.29 -11.82
CA CYS A 342 27.73 -61.54 -12.50
C CYS A 342 28.82 -61.94 -13.51
N ILE A 343 29.24 -61.00 -14.38
CA ILE A 343 30.30 -61.23 -15.36
C ILE A 343 31.62 -61.56 -14.65
N LYS A 344 31.97 -60.82 -13.59
CA LYS A 344 33.16 -61.08 -12.80
C LYS A 344 33.19 -62.52 -12.30
N ARG A 345 32.09 -63.02 -11.70
CA ARG A 345 31.99 -64.42 -11.24
C ARG A 345 32.14 -65.44 -12.37
N SER A 346 31.52 -65.20 -13.52
CA SER A 346 31.66 -66.08 -14.69
C SER A 346 33.10 -66.13 -15.21
N VAL A 347 33.80 -64.98 -15.23
CA VAL A 347 35.21 -64.91 -15.63
C VAL A 347 36.09 -65.65 -14.62
N THR A 348 35.89 -65.47 -13.31
CA THR A 348 36.67 -66.21 -12.30
C THR A 348 36.48 -67.72 -12.44
N ALA A 349 35.24 -68.17 -12.65
CA ALA A 349 34.94 -69.60 -12.84
C ALA A 349 35.61 -70.18 -14.10
N LEU A 350 35.67 -69.41 -15.19
CA LEU A 350 36.37 -69.81 -16.42
C LEU A 350 37.89 -69.86 -16.21
N VAL A 351 38.47 -68.88 -15.52
CA VAL A 351 39.90 -68.88 -15.17
C VAL A 351 40.24 -70.07 -14.29
N ASP A 352 39.43 -70.37 -13.26
CA ASP A 352 39.65 -71.53 -12.39
C ASP A 352 39.54 -72.85 -13.16
N SER A 353 38.63 -72.95 -14.13
CA SER A 353 38.48 -74.14 -14.99
C SER A 353 39.68 -74.34 -15.95
N GLN A 354 40.27 -73.27 -16.48
CA GLN A 354 41.48 -73.36 -17.30
C GLN A 354 42.72 -73.68 -16.45
N THR A 355 42.82 -73.11 -15.26
CA THR A 355 43.96 -73.35 -14.35
C THR A 355 43.97 -74.80 -13.85
N THR A 356 42.81 -75.41 -13.65
CA THR A 356 42.68 -76.84 -13.31
C THR A 356 42.98 -77.76 -14.50
N ALA A 357 42.66 -77.35 -15.74
CA ALA A 357 42.97 -78.10 -16.95
C ALA A 357 44.47 -78.04 -17.35
N VAL A 358 45.21 -77.01 -16.93
CA VAL A 358 46.66 -76.88 -17.20
C VAL A 358 47.52 -77.59 -16.15
N ASN A 359 46.97 -77.89 -14.96
CA ASN A 359 47.67 -78.58 -13.87
C ASN A 359 47.40 -80.10 -13.82
N GLN A 360 46.67 -80.65 -14.79
CA GLN A 360 46.57 -82.09 -15.09
C GLN A 360 47.38 -82.40 -16.34
#